data_AF-Q0AR10-F1
#
_entry.id   AF-Q0AR10-F1
#
_cell.length_a   1.000
_cell.length_b   1.000
_cell.length_c   1.000
_cell.angle_alpha   90.00
_cell.angle_beta   90.00
_cell.angle_gamma   90.00
#
_symmetry.space_group_name_H-M   'P 1'
#
loop_
_entity.id
_entity.type
_entity.pdbx_description
1 polymer ?
#
loop_
_entity_poly.entity_id
_entity_poly.type
_entity_poly.pdbx_seq_one_letter_code
_entity_poly.pdbx_strand_id
1 'polypeptide(L)'
;MTTIRKTAFGADPLQAIGAWMVACYVAGVAVSLEFGLYQGIVVENAVAAGLSAILIAPFLGFLVGLVVAFFTAIPALILTGVIRAIRWPRPFADMIGGGGLGAALIVGISGMALARDGSWSGWLTVAGFALSGAISGWVYWQIAGRPRPHNPLPQKIVQDHVFD
;
A
#
# COMPACT_ATOMS: atom_id res chain seq x y z
N MET A 1 27.31 15.29 -8.78
CA MET A 1 25.92 15.01 -9.25
C MET A 1 25.10 14.12 -8.31
N THR A 2 25.50 13.93 -7.05
CA THR A 2 24.81 13.06 -6.08
C THR A 2 23.88 13.81 -5.12
N THR A 3 23.97 15.14 -5.05
CA THR A 3 23.26 15.97 -4.07
C THR A 3 21.82 16.33 -4.46
N ILE A 4 21.49 16.37 -5.76
CA ILE A 4 20.15 16.73 -6.24
C ILE A 4 19.13 15.58 -6.05
N ARG A 5 19.59 14.33 -5.92
CA ARG A 5 18.68 13.18 -5.69
C ARG A 5 18.11 13.11 -4.28
N LYS A 6 18.81 13.65 -3.27
CA LYS A 6 18.36 13.58 -1.86
C LYS A 6 17.16 14.47 -1.56
N THR A 7 17.03 15.60 -2.25
CA THR A 7 15.96 16.58 -1.99
C THR A 7 14.60 16.19 -2.58
N ALA A 8 14.57 15.37 -3.63
CA ALA A 8 13.30 14.96 -4.26
C ALA A 8 12.59 13.80 -3.53
N PHE A 9 13.34 12.92 -2.83
CA PHE A 9 12.79 11.68 -2.27
C PHE A 9 12.69 11.62 -0.74
N GLY A 10 13.44 12.41 0.03
CA GLY A 10 13.37 12.47 1.50
C GLY A 10 13.75 11.18 2.25
N ALA A 11 13.68 10.02 1.59
CA ALA A 11 14.11 8.70 2.03
C ALA A 11 15.06 8.08 1.01
N ASP A 12 15.91 7.16 1.46
CA ASP A 12 16.80 6.41 0.56
C ASP A 12 15.95 5.61 -0.46
N PRO A 13 16.33 5.59 -1.75
CA PRO A 13 15.52 4.95 -2.80
C PRO A 13 15.26 3.47 -2.51
N LEU A 14 16.22 2.76 -1.91
CA LEU A 14 16.05 1.38 -1.48
C LEU A 14 15.00 1.21 -0.38
N GLN A 15 14.92 2.15 0.56
CA GLN A 15 13.88 2.14 1.60
C GLN A 15 12.50 2.39 0.99
N ALA A 16 12.39 3.33 0.04
CA ALA A 16 11.11 3.60 -0.63
C ALA A 16 10.62 2.38 -1.41
N ILE A 17 11.51 1.71 -2.15
CA ILE A 17 11.20 0.46 -2.86
C ILE A 17 10.79 -0.64 -1.88
N GLY A 18 11.55 -0.83 -0.79
CA GLY A 18 11.24 -1.82 0.24
C GLY A 18 9.89 -1.55 0.92
N ALA A 19 9.59 -0.30 1.27
CA ALA A 19 8.31 0.10 1.83
C ALA A 19 7.15 -0.14 0.86
N TRP A 20 7.35 0.15 -0.43
CA TRP A 20 6.35 -0.12 -1.46
C TRP A 20 6.09 -1.62 -1.64
N MET A 21 7.14 -2.44 -1.66
CA MET A 21 7.00 -3.91 -1.69
C MET A 21 6.22 -4.45 -0.50
N VAL A 22 6.53 -3.99 0.71
CA VAL A 22 5.80 -4.37 1.93
C VAL A 22 4.35 -3.91 1.85
N ALA A 23 4.09 -2.70 1.36
CA ALA A 23 2.74 -2.19 1.18
C ALA A 23 1.95 -3.02 0.16
N CYS A 24 2.56 -3.46 -0.94
CA CYS A 24 1.93 -4.35 -1.92
C CYS A 24 1.60 -5.72 -1.32
N TYR A 25 2.51 -6.28 -0.53
CA TYR A 25 2.27 -7.53 0.21
C TYR A 25 1.09 -7.38 1.17
N VAL A 26 1.06 -6.31 1.98
CA VAL A 26 -0.05 -6.05 2.91
C VAL A 26 -1.38 -5.87 2.16
N ALA A 27 -1.39 -5.18 1.02
CA ALA A 27 -2.58 -5.09 0.17
C ALA A 27 -3.06 -6.48 -0.27
N GLY A 28 -2.15 -7.34 -0.72
CA GLY A 28 -2.48 -8.70 -1.13
C GLY A 28 -3.04 -9.56 0.01
N VAL A 29 -2.46 -9.46 1.21
CA VAL A 29 -2.99 -10.16 2.40
C VAL A 29 -4.38 -9.64 2.77
N ALA A 30 -4.58 -8.33 2.77
CA ALA A 30 -5.88 -7.72 3.09
C ALA A 30 -6.97 -8.16 2.09
N VAL A 31 -6.68 -8.12 0.78
CA VAL A 31 -7.59 -8.61 -0.27
C VAL A 31 -7.88 -10.10 -0.10
N SER A 32 -6.87 -10.91 0.22
CA SER A 32 -7.06 -12.35 0.45
C SER A 32 -7.97 -12.63 1.66
N LEU A 33 -7.83 -11.84 2.73
CA LEU A 33 -8.70 -11.92 3.89
C LEU A 33 -10.13 -11.47 3.56
N GLU A 34 -10.31 -10.42 2.76
CA GLU A 34 -11.63 -9.96 2.31
C GLU A 34 -12.39 -11.06 1.57
N PHE A 35 -11.73 -11.75 0.63
CA PHE A 35 -12.34 -12.88 -0.08
C PHE A 35 -12.67 -14.05 0.85
N GLY A 36 -11.79 -14.35 1.81
CA GLY A 36 -12.02 -15.39 2.80
C GLY A 36 -13.20 -15.09 3.73
N LEU A 37 -13.32 -13.83 4.17
CA LEU A 37 -14.45 -13.36 4.98
C LEU A 37 -15.75 -13.39 4.17
N TYR A 38 -15.71 -12.98 2.91
CA TYR A 38 -16.88 -13.04 2.02
C TYR A 38 -17.38 -14.48 1.85
N GLN A 39 -16.46 -15.43 1.62
CA GLN A 39 -16.79 -16.86 1.57
C GLN A 39 -17.39 -17.36 2.90
N GLY A 40 -16.84 -16.91 4.04
CA GLY A 40 -17.37 -17.28 5.35
C GLY A 40 -18.80 -16.80 5.63
N ILE A 41 -19.25 -15.71 5.01
CA ILE A 41 -20.64 -15.22 5.11
C ILE A 41 -21.59 -16.08 4.26
N VAL A 42 -21.10 -16.59 3.12
CA VAL A 42 -21.91 -17.34 2.16
C VAL A 42 -22.02 -18.83 2.53
N VAL A 43 -21.01 -19.39 3.21
CA VAL A 43 -20.93 -20.82 3.55
C VAL A 43 -21.42 -21.09 4.97
N GLU A 44 -22.12 -22.21 5.20
CA GLU A 44 -22.69 -22.60 6.50
C GLU A 44 -21.67 -22.76 7.65
N ASN A 45 -20.37 -22.75 7.36
CA ASN A 45 -19.29 -22.90 8.35
C ASN A 45 -18.31 -21.72 8.36
N ALA A 46 -18.81 -20.55 8.77
CA ALA A 46 -18.07 -19.28 8.83
C ALA A 46 -16.74 -19.37 9.61
N VAL A 47 -16.70 -20.12 10.72
CA VAL A 47 -15.49 -20.25 11.57
C VAL A 47 -14.38 -21.01 10.85
N ALA A 48 -14.71 -22.12 10.20
CA ALA A 48 -13.73 -22.92 9.46
C ALA A 48 -13.21 -22.15 8.22
N ALA A 49 -14.11 -21.47 7.51
CA ALA A 49 -13.74 -20.61 6.38
C ALA A 49 -12.81 -19.47 6.82
N GLY A 50 -13.14 -18.78 7.92
CA GLY A 50 -12.32 -17.71 8.48
C GLY A 50 -10.92 -18.18 8.91
N LEU A 51 -10.82 -19.31 9.60
CA LEU A 51 -9.53 -19.89 9.98
C LEU A 51 -8.70 -20.27 8.76
N SER A 52 -9.31 -20.90 7.74
CA SER A 52 -8.61 -21.25 6.51
C SER A 52 -8.10 -20.00 5.77
N ALA A 53 -8.90 -18.93 5.73
CA ALA A 53 -8.51 -17.66 5.13
C ALA A 53 -7.31 -17.05 5.85
N ILE A 54 -7.30 -17.02 7.18
CA ILE A 54 -6.19 -16.48 7.97
C ILE A 54 -4.89 -17.28 7.72
N LEU A 55 -4.97 -18.60 7.65
CA LEU A 55 -3.81 -19.47 7.44
C LEU A 55 -3.22 -19.34 6.03
N ILE A 56 -4.09 -19.18 5.02
CA ILE A 56 -3.70 -19.14 3.61
C ILE A 56 -3.37 -17.70 3.15
N ALA A 57 -3.90 -16.68 3.82
CA ALA A 57 -3.77 -15.27 3.43
C ALA A 57 -2.32 -14.78 3.28
N PRO A 58 -1.31 -15.20 4.08
CA PRO A 58 0.07 -14.80 3.83
C PRO A 58 0.60 -15.30 2.47
N PHE A 59 0.27 -16.54 2.11
CA PHE A 59 0.75 -17.17 0.87
C PHE A 59 0.02 -16.60 -0.35
N LEU A 60 -1.32 -16.57 -0.30
CA LEU A 60 -2.10 -15.94 -1.37
C LEU A 60 -1.81 -14.44 -1.46
N GLY A 61 -1.64 -13.78 -0.32
CA GLY A 61 -1.31 -12.36 -0.25
C GLY A 61 0.06 -12.03 -0.83
N PHE A 62 1.03 -12.95 -0.77
CA PHE A 62 2.28 -12.80 -1.52
C PHE A 62 2.04 -12.82 -3.04
N LEU A 63 1.28 -13.79 -3.55
CA LEU A 63 0.98 -13.88 -4.99
C LEU A 63 0.17 -12.68 -5.49
N VAL A 64 -0.91 -12.32 -4.77
CA VAL A 64 -1.71 -11.13 -5.07
C VAL A 64 -0.85 -9.86 -4.94
N GLY A 65 0.02 -9.79 -3.94
CA GLY A 65 0.94 -8.68 -3.72
C GLY A 65 1.92 -8.46 -4.89
N LEU A 66 2.41 -9.53 -5.53
CA LEU A 66 3.23 -9.43 -6.74
C LEU A 66 2.44 -8.86 -7.92
N VAL A 67 1.18 -9.28 -8.07
CA VAL A 67 0.27 -8.73 -9.09
C VAL A 67 0.02 -7.24 -8.83
N VAL A 68 -0.28 -6.87 -7.59
CA VAL A 68 -0.46 -5.46 -7.18
C VAL A 68 0.82 -4.66 -7.44
N ALA A 69 1.99 -5.19 -7.10
CA ALA A 69 3.26 -4.53 -7.36
C ALA A 69 3.49 -4.29 -8.87
N PHE A 70 3.21 -5.29 -9.70
CA PHE A 70 3.34 -5.13 -11.15
C PHE A 70 2.45 -4.02 -11.70
N PHE A 71 1.16 -4.02 -11.34
CA PHE A 71 0.21 -3.04 -11.86
C PHE A 71 0.33 -1.64 -11.23
N THR A 72 0.83 -1.53 -10.00
CA THR A 72 0.96 -0.24 -9.31
C THR A 72 2.33 0.41 -9.48
N ALA A 73 3.32 -0.25 -10.09
CA ALA A 73 4.68 0.28 -10.25
C ALA A 73 4.70 1.67 -10.90
N ILE A 74 3.99 1.84 -12.02
CA ILE A 74 3.92 3.13 -12.73
C ILE A 74 2.90 4.09 -12.06
N PRO A 75 1.64 3.68 -11.77
CA PRO A 75 0.67 4.56 -11.15
C PRO A 75 1.12 5.13 -9.78
N ALA A 76 1.80 4.33 -8.96
CA ALA A 76 2.30 4.78 -7.66
C ALA A 76 3.37 5.87 -7.79
N LEU A 77 4.27 5.77 -8.78
CA LEU A 77 5.27 6.81 -9.06
C LEU A 77 4.60 8.12 -9.49
N ILE A 78 3.60 8.04 -10.37
CA ILE A 78 2.86 9.23 -10.82
C ILE A 78 2.13 9.87 -9.63
N LEU A 79 1.38 9.07 -8.87
CA LEU A 79 0.56 9.56 -7.77
C LEU A 79 1.41 10.18 -6.64
N THR A 80 2.52 9.55 -6.29
CA THR A 80 3.45 10.11 -5.30
C THR A 80 4.10 11.40 -5.79
N GLY A 81 4.39 11.51 -7.09
CA GLY A 81 4.85 12.75 -7.72
C GLY A 81 3.82 13.88 -7.60
N VAL A 82 2.55 13.59 -7.93
CA VAL A 82 1.44 14.56 -7.83
C VAL A 82 1.21 15.01 -6.39
N ILE A 83 1.14 14.08 -5.44
CA ILE A 83 0.96 14.39 -4.00
C ILE A 83 2.08 15.32 -3.50
N ARG A 84 3.32 15.07 -3.92
CA ARG A 84 4.47 15.93 -3.56
C ARG A 84 4.37 17.31 -4.19
N ALA A 85 3.95 17.40 -5.46
CA ALA A 85 3.77 18.68 -6.14
C ALA A 85 2.72 19.56 -5.46
N ILE A 86 1.61 18.97 -5.00
CA ILE A 86 0.51 19.67 -4.32
C ILE A 86 0.81 19.93 -2.83
N ARG A 87 1.85 19.29 -2.28
CA ARG A 87 2.22 19.36 -0.85
C ARG A 87 1.07 18.94 0.08
N TRP A 88 0.29 17.93 -0.33
CA TRP A 88 -0.81 17.43 0.49
C TRP A 88 -0.27 16.90 1.83
N PRO A 89 -0.87 17.25 2.99
CA PRO A 89 -0.49 16.68 4.28
C PRO A 89 -0.51 15.14 4.29
N ARG A 90 0.64 14.55 4.64
CA ARG A 90 0.75 13.13 5.03
C ARG A 90 0.31 12.98 6.49
N PRO A 91 -0.47 11.95 6.89
CA PRO A 91 -0.63 10.62 6.27
C PRO A 91 -1.81 10.45 5.30
N PHE A 92 -2.78 11.36 5.33
CA PHE A 92 -4.04 11.19 4.62
C PHE A 92 -3.87 11.05 3.10
N ALA A 93 -2.91 11.79 2.52
CA ALA A 93 -2.61 11.68 1.10
C ALA A 93 -2.19 10.26 0.67
N ASP A 94 -1.40 9.57 1.50
CA ASP A 94 -0.92 8.21 1.20
C ASP A 94 -2.05 7.18 1.37
N MET A 95 -2.94 7.35 2.35
CA MET A 95 -4.14 6.51 2.51
C MET A 95 -5.14 6.69 1.37
N ILE A 96 -5.47 7.93 1.03
CA ILE A 96 -6.40 8.24 -0.08
C ILE A 96 -5.78 7.77 -1.40
N GLY A 97 -4.49 7.97 -1.59
CA GLY A 97 -3.78 7.52 -2.79
C GLY A 97 -3.77 6.00 -2.92
N GLY A 98 -3.47 5.30 -1.83
CA GLY A 98 -3.53 3.83 -1.79
C GLY A 98 -4.94 3.30 -2.03
N GLY A 99 -5.95 3.87 -1.38
CA GLY A 99 -7.34 3.45 -1.56
C GLY A 99 -7.89 3.75 -2.95
N GLY A 100 -7.55 4.92 -3.51
CA GLY A 100 -7.86 5.28 -4.89
C GLY A 100 -7.22 4.32 -5.89
N LEU A 101 -5.96 3.93 -5.68
CA LEU A 101 -5.29 2.93 -6.51
C LEU A 101 -5.94 1.55 -6.40
N GLY A 102 -6.30 1.11 -5.18
CA GLY A 102 -7.01 -0.16 -4.97
C GLY A 102 -8.35 -0.20 -5.71
N ALA A 103 -9.16 0.86 -5.56
CA ALA A 103 -10.43 1.01 -6.27
C ALA A 103 -10.24 1.06 -7.79
N ALA A 104 -9.27 1.84 -8.26
CA ALA A 104 -8.97 1.96 -9.69
C ALA A 104 -8.49 0.63 -10.28
N LEU A 105 -7.72 -0.15 -9.53
CA LEU A 105 -7.21 -1.44 -9.97
C LEU A 105 -8.35 -2.44 -10.21
N ILE A 106 -9.28 -2.58 -9.25
CA ILE A 106 -10.39 -3.52 -9.40
C ILE A 106 -11.37 -3.10 -10.49
N VAL A 107 -11.64 -1.79 -10.63
CA VAL A 107 -12.46 -1.24 -11.71
C VAL A 107 -11.75 -1.39 -13.07
N GLY A 108 -10.42 -1.28 -13.10
CA GLY A 108 -9.62 -1.48 -14.31
C GLY A 108 -9.60 -2.94 -14.77
N ILE A 109 -9.43 -3.89 -13.85
CA ILE A 109 -9.33 -5.32 -14.16
C ILE A 109 -10.70 -5.91 -14.50
N SER A 110 -11.71 -5.64 -13.66
CA SER A 110 -13.07 -6.16 -13.85
C SER A 110 -13.89 -5.33 -14.84
N GLY A 111 -13.30 -4.25 -15.36
CA GLY A 111 -13.98 -3.23 -16.14
C GLY A 111 -15.07 -2.50 -15.35
N MET A 112 -15.86 -1.71 -16.09
CA MET A 112 -17.08 -1.12 -15.52
C MET A 112 -18.17 -2.15 -15.24
N ALA A 113 -17.99 -3.45 -15.51
CA ALA A 113 -19.04 -4.46 -15.34
C ALA A 113 -19.53 -4.54 -13.87
N LEU A 114 -18.59 -4.58 -12.92
CA LEU A 114 -18.93 -4.56 -11.48
C LEU A 114 -19.66 -3.28 -11.05
N ALA A 115 -19.38 -2.14 -11.69
CA ALA A 115 -20.03 -0.86 -11.39
C ALA A 115 -21.35 -0.65 -12.14
N ARG A 116 -21.49 -1.26 -13.34
CA ARG A 116 -22.65 -1.11 -14.24
C ARG A 116 -23.78 -2.07 -13.91
N ASP A 117 -23.47 -3.25 -13.37
CA ASP A 117 -24.50 -4.18 -12.94
C ASP A 117 -25.35 -3.60 -11.79
N GLY A 118 -24.92 -2.48 -11.18
CA GLY A 118 -25.66 -1.76 -10.14
C GLY A 118 -25.88 -2.58 -8.87
N SER A 119 -25.31 -3.79 -8.83
CA SER A 119 -25.47 -4.72 -7.73
C SER A 119 -24.72 -4.20 -6.50
N TRP A 120 -25.38 -4.32 -5.35
CA TRP A 120 -24.78 -3.96 -4.06
C TRP A 120 -23.46 -4.72 -3.81
N SER A 121 -23.34 -5.95 -4.29
CA SER A 121 -22.12 -6.77 -4.19
C SER A 121 -20.93 -6.19 -4.98
N GLY A 122 -21.17 -5.59 -6.15
CA GLY A 122 -20.13 -4.95 -6.95
C GLY A 122 -19.50 -3.77 -6.21
N TRP A 123 -20.34 -2.89 -5.64
CA TRP A 123 -19.88 -1.75 -4.86
C TRP A 123 -19.16 -2.15 -3.57
N LEU A 124 -19.61 -3.20 -2.89
CA LEU A 124 -18.91 -3.76 -1.73
C LEU A 124 -17.51 -4.27 -2.09
N THR A 125 -17.37 -4.89 -3.25
CA THR A 125 -16.06 -5.36 -3.73
C THR A 125 -15.13 -4.19 -4.01
N VAL A 126 -15.61 -3.13 -4.66
CA VAL A 126 -14.83 -1.90 -4.89
C VAL A 126 -14.44 -1.26 -3.55
N ALA A 127 -15.36 -1.21 -2.58
CA ALA A 127 -15.10 -0.66 -1.26
C ALA A 127 -14.04 -1.48 -0.48
N GLY A 128 -14.09 -2.81 -0.57
CA GLY A 128 -13.06 -3.70 -0.01
C GLY A 128 -11.68 -3.40 -0.58
N PHE A 129 -11.55 -3.42 -1.92
CA PHE A 129 -10.28 -3.08 -2.58
C PHE A 129 -9.78 -1.66 -2.24
N ALA A 130 -10.69 -0.70 -2.10
CA ALA A 130 -10.35 0.65 -1.65
C ALA A 130 -9.83 0.66 -0.20
N LEU A 131 -10.44 -0.10 0.69
CA LEU A 131 -10.04 -0.21 2.09
C LEU A 131 -8.68 -0.93 2.22
N SER A 132 -8.50 -2.05 1.52
CA SER A 132 -7.22 -2.76 1.39
C SER A 132 -6.12 -1.84 0.86
N GLY A 133 -6.41 -1.05 -0.18
CA GLY A 133 -5.50 -0.05 -0.72
C GLY A 133 -5.16 1.05 0.29
N ALA A 134 -6.14 1.53 1.06
CA ALA A 134 -5.91 2.56 2.08
C ALA A 134 -5.03 2.04 3.24
N ILE A 135 -5.23 0.79 3.67
CA ILE A 135 -4.37 0.12 4.66
C ILE A 135 -2.94 0.01 4.13
N SER A 136 -2.77 -0.38 2.87
CA SER A 136 -1.47 -0.45 2.21
C SER A 136 -0.78 0.93 2.15
N GLY A 137 -1.52 1.97 1.78
CA GLY A 137 -1.04 3.36 1.78
C GLY A 137 -0.62 3.84 3.18
N TRP A 138 -1.38 3.47 4.22
CA TRP A 138 -1.00 3.73 5.61
C TRP A 138 0.31 3.03 6.00
N VAL A 139 0.46 1.74 5.67
CA VAL A 139 1.69 0.98 5.95
C VAL A 139 2.89 1.59 5.23
N TYR A 140 2.72 1.99 3.96
CA TYR A 140 3.76 2.70 3.22
C TYR A 140 4.20 3.98 3.94
N TRP A 141 3.25 4.80 4.40
CA TRP A 141 3.55 6.00 5.16
C TRP A 141 4.30 5.71 6.47
N GLN A 142 3.92 4.64 7.20
CA GLN A 142 4.60 4.25 8.43
C GLN A 142 6.08 3.94 8.21
N ILE A 143 6.42 3.29 7.08
CA ILE A 143 7.78 2.81 6.79
C ILE A 143 8.63 3.89 6.10
N ALA A 144 8.08 4.59 5.10
CA ALA A 144 8.81 5.54 4.27
C ALA A 144 8.46 7.01 4.53
N GLY A 145 7.27 7.29 5.09
CA GLY A 145 6.71 8.63 5.21
C GLY A 145 6.90 9.31 6.56
N ARG A 146 7.19 8.57 7.64
CA ARG A 146 7.48 9.18 8.95
C ARG A 146 8.74 10.06 8.85
N PRO A 147 8.68 11.33 9.30
CA PRO A 147 9.88 12.13 9.52
C PRO A 147 10.76 11.36 10.50
N ARG A 148 11.85 10.76 10.02
CA ARG A 148 12.79 10.13 10.93
C ARG A 148 13.44 11.24 11.74
N PRO A 149 13.50 11.14 13.08
CA PRO A 149 14.38 12.00 13.84
C PRO A 149 15.75 11.90 13.18
N HIS A 150 16.36 13.05 12.83
CA HIS A 150 17.72 13.08 12.31
C HIS A 150 18.55 12.22 13.25
N ASN A 151 19.00 11.06 12.77
CA ASN A 151 19.72 10.12 13.61
C ASN A 151 20.95 10.91 14.12
N PRO A 152 21.09 11.19 15.42
CA PRO A 152 22.18 12.04 15.89
C PRO A 152 23.53 11.33 15.75
N LEU A 153 23.56 10.01 15.57
CA LEU A 153 24.77 9.20 15.55
C LEU A 153 25.76 9.56 14.42
N PRO A 154 25.36 9.71 13.13
CA PRO A 154 26.30 10.15 12.10
C PRO A 154 26.76 11.60 12.31
N GLN A 155 25.90 12.45 12.88
CA GLN A 155 26.26 13.82 13.24
C GLN A 155 27.26 13.85 14.40
N LYS A 156 27.09 12.97 15.38
CA LYS A 156 28.01 12.77 16.50
C LYS A 156 29.37 12.26 16.02
N ILE A 157 29.40 11.25 15.14
CA ILE A 157 30.65 10.72 14.58
C ILE A 157 31.40 11.79 13.78
N VAL A 158 30.70 12.64 13.02
CA VAL A 158 31.33 13.75 12.30
C VAL A 158 31.79 14.86 13.25
N GLN A 159 31.02 15.19 14.28
CA GLN A 159 31.44 16.14 15.31
C GLN A 159 32.66 15.63 16.09
N ASP A 160 32.68 14.35 16.45
CA ASP A 160 33.75 13.70 17.21
C ASP A 160 35.03 13.45 16.36
N HIS A 161 35.05 13.71 15.05
CA HIS A 161 36.24 13.53 14.19
C HIS A 161 36.68 14.80 13.44
N VAL A 162 35.85 15.85 13.38
CA VAL A 162 36.19 17.13 12.73
C VAL A 162 36.83 18.11 13.72
N PHE A 163 36.64 17.89 15.03
CA PHE A 163 37.16 18.75 16.09
C PHE A 163 38.29 18.11 16.92
N ASP A 164 38.79 16.95 16.49
CA ASP A 164 40.07 16.37 16.91
C ASP A 164 41.19 16.81 15.96
#